data_AF-A0A4V3JWY1-F1
#
_entry.id   AF-A0A4V3JWY1-F1
#
_cell.length_a   1.000
_cell.length_b   1.000
_cell.length_c   1.000
_cell.angle_alpha   90.00
_cell.angle_beta   90.00
_cell.angle_gamma   90.00
#
_symmetry.space_group_name_H-M   'P 1'
#
loop_
_entity.id
_entity.type
_entity.pdbx_description
1 polymer ?
#
loop_
_entity_poly.entity_id
_entity_poly.type
_entity_poly.pdbx_seq_one_letter_code
_entity_poly.pdbx_strand_id
1 'polypeptide(L)'
;MSKFSNSVFSSLVLVMSFTACVDEKASEKDQDAAIGAALLSQLSRSGSLSGTSSTTGKFPIPTCEVAAPAFSSLATAGFNSTCGSSGCHDGTTRYNATNYNQVKGYTVAGSPTTSSLYTAQSTGSMAVNTNQSVDKAIYCWILGGSNP
;
A
#
# COMPACT_ATOMS: atom_id res chain seq x y z
N MET A 1 -33.42 53.47 3.68
CA MET A 1 -33.11 52.12 4.20
C MET A 1 -31.60 51.96 4.15
N SER A 2 -30.88 52.52 5.11
CA SER A 2 -30.44 51.92 6.38
C SER A 2 -29.21 51.02 6.20
N LYS A 3 -28.11 51.52 6.76
CA LYS A 3 -26.77 50.94 6.90
C LYS A 3 -26.75 49.75 7.89
N PHE A 4 -25.86 48.78 7.67
CA PHE A 4 -25.14 47.98 8.67
C PHE A 4 -23.79 47.60 8.01
N SER A 5 -22.60 48.02 8.44
CA SER A 5 -21.88 47.99 9.73
C SER A 5 -21.20 46.64 10.05
N ASN A 6 -19.87 46.65 9.87
CA ASN A 6 -18.77 46.06 10.66
C ASN A 6 -18.81 44.58 11.13
N SER A 7 -17.72 43.85 10.90
CA SER A 7 -16.85 43.44 12.02
C SER A 7 -15.43 43.04 11.56
N VAL A 8 -14.50 43.34 12.45
CA VAL A 8 -13.03 43.30 12.38
C VAL A 8 -12.54 42.13 13.25
N PHE A 9 -11.21 41.87 13.24
CA PHE A 9 -10.43 41.00 14.14
C PHE A 9 -10.39 39.50 13.75
N SER A 10 -9.28 38.77 13.84
CA SER A 10 -8.02 38.98 14.55
C SER A 10 -6.94 38.11 13.94
N SER A 11 -5.72 38.64 13.80
CA SER A 11 -4.50 37.86 13.66
C SER A 11 -4.30 36.96 14.89
N LEU A 12 -3.80 35.73 14.68
CA LEU A 12 -3.02 35.02 15.69
C LEU A 12 -1.77 34.42 15.04
N VAL A 13 -0.64 34.90 15.55
CA VAL A 13 0.76 34.51 15.35
C VAL A 13 1.02 33.17 16.07
N LEU A 14 2.24 32.62 15.92
CA LEU A 14 2.97 31.67 16.82
C LEU A 14 3.12 30.26 16.21
N VAL A 15 4.29 29.60 16.06
CA VAL A 15 5.70 29.90 16.39
C VAL A 15 6.60 28.96 15.57
N MET A 16 7.73 29.47 15.06
CA MET A 16 8.86 28.66 14.60
C MET A 16 9.68 28.23 15.82
N SER A 17 9.87 26.93 16.01
CA SER A 17 10.85 26.41 16.96
C SER A 17 12.04 25.85 16.19
N PHE A 18 13.12 26.63 16.18
CA PHE A 18 14.46 26.15 15.88
C PHE A 18 14.95 25.33 17.08
N THR A 19 15.17 24.03 16.90
CA THR A 19 15.96 23.24 17.84
C THR A 19 17.33 23.04 17.23
N ALA A 20 18.26 23.93 17.63
CA ALA A 20 19.68 23.71 17.44
C ALA A 20 20.10 22.57 18.39
N CYS A 21 20.52 21.43 17.85
CA CYS A 21 21.28 20.45 18.61
C CYS A 21 22.76 20.80 18.47
N VAL A 22 23.29 21.37 19.55
CA VAL A 22 24.72 21.49 19.83
C VAL A 22 25.19 20.10 20.24
N ASP A 23 26.11 19.49 19.49
CA ASP A 23 26.79 18.28 19.95
C ASP A 23 28.26 18.64 20.19
N GLU A 24 28.56 18.79 21.47
CA GLU A 24 29.85 19.10 22.05
C GLU A 24 30.70 17.83 22.14
N LYS A 25 31.96 17.94 21.72
CA LYS A 25 32.96 16.86 21.77
C LYS A 25 33.30 16.48 23.21
N ALA A 26 33.11 15.23 23.56
CA ALA A 26 33.85 14.50 24.61
C ALA A 26 33.83 13.01 24.23
N SER A 27 34.79 12.15 24.50
CA SER A 27 36.19 12.19 24.95
C SER A 27 36.65 10.74 24.68
N GLU A 28 37.88 10.55 24.21
CA GLU A 28 38.45 9.24 23.95
C GLU A 28 38.59 8.44 25.26
N LYS A 29 37.79 7.39 25.47
CA LYS A 29 38.20 6.18 26.20
C LYS A 29 37.10 5.13 26.24
N ASP A 30 37.56 3.88 26.20
CA ASP A 30 36.90 2.68 26.71
C ASP A 30 35.87 2.00 25.78
N GLN A 31 36.48 1.04 25.07
CA GLN A 31 35.95 -0.14 24.42
C GLN A 31 35.17 -1.03 25.43
N ASP A 32 34.26 -1.84 24.89
CA ASP A 32 33.56 -2.95 25.58
C ASP A 32 32.40 -2.59 26.52
N ALA A 33 31.20 -2.42 25.94
CA ALA A 33 29.94 -3.08 26.36
C ALA A 33 28.69 -2.31 25.89
N ALA A 34 28.16 -2.59 24.69
CA ALA A 34 26.76 -2.25 24.37
C ALA A 34 26.20 -2.97 23.12
N ILE A 35 26.58 -4.23 22.85
CA ILE A 35 25.91 -5.05 21.82
C ILE A 35 24.44 -5.35 22.21
N GLY A 36 24.05 -5.09 23.47
CA GLY A 36 22.72 -5.38 24.02
C GLY A 36 21.61 -4.35 23.77
N ALA A 37 21.88 -3.18 23.19
CA ALA A 37 20.86 -2.14 22.97
C ALA A 37 20.42 -1.98 21.50
N ALA A 38 21.09 -2.64 20.55
CA ALA A 38 20.80 -2.51 19.12
C ALA A 38 19.59 -3.36 18.64
N LEU A 39 19.14 -4.33 19.45
CA LEU A 39 18.09 -5.29 19.05
C LEU A 39 16.66 -4.89 19.44
N LEU A 40 16.47 -3.86 20.28
CA LEU A 40 15.13 -3.41 20.71
C LEU A 40 14.59 -2.19 19.94
N SER A 41 15.42 -1.54 19.12
CA SER A 41 15.02 -0.38 18.32
C SER A 41 14.32 -0.73 16.99
N GLN A 42 14.18 -2.03 16.67
CA GLN A 42 13.54 -2.46 15.42
C GLN A 42 12.03 -2.72 15.54
N LEU A 43 11.44 -2.67 16.75
CA LEU A 43 10.02 -2.97 16.94
C LEU A 43 9.10 -1.74 17.08
N SER A 44 9.62 -0.53 16.88
CA SER A 44 8.81 0.71 16.96
C SER A 44 8.90 1.59 15.72
N ARG A 45 9.43 1.07 14.61
CA ARG A 45 9.36 1.75 13.31
C ARG A 45 8.00 1.45 12.67
N SER A 46 6.94 2.06 13.20
CA SER A 46 5.75 2.39 12.42
C SER A 46 6.20 3.34 11.32
N GLY A 47 6.71 2.77 10.23
CA GLY A 47 7.20 3.48 9.08
C GLY A 47 6.04 4.20 8.41
N SER A 48 5.95 5.50 8.63
CA SER A 48 5.48 6.41 7.59
C SER A 48 6.54 6.39 6.48
N LEU A 49 6.48 5.36 5.63
CA LEU A 49 7.24 5.30 4.40
C LEU A 49 6.57 6.26 3.42
N SER A 50 7.12 7.47 3.32
CA SER A 50 6.95 8.29 2.12
C SER A 50 7.45 7.46 0.95
N GLY A 51 6.51 6.88 0.20
CA GLY A 51 6.75 5.92 -0.86
C GLY A 51 7.64 6.52 -1.93
N THR A 52 8.85 5.97 -2.07
CA THR A 52 9.56 6.01 -3.34
C THR A 52 8.73 5.20 -4.33
N SER A 53 8.00 5.88 -5.22
CA SER A 53 7.29 5.26 -6.33
C SER A 53 8.30 4.57 -7.26
N SER A 54 8.67 3.33 -6.96
CA SER A 54 9.18 2.41 -7.95
C SER A 54 8.00 1.96 -8.80
N THR A 55 7.84 2.57 -9.97
CA THR A 55 6.81 2.13 -10.92
C THR A 55 7.21 0.80 -11.51
N THR A 56 6.43 -0.25 -11.24
CA THR A 56 6.36 -1.40 -12.14
C THR A 56 4.89 -1.73 -12.33
N GLY A 57 4.25 -1.05 -13.28
CA GLY A 57 2.81 -1.15 -13.52
C GLY A 57 2.17 0.14 -14.03
N LYS A 58 0.90 0.04 -14.43
CA LYS A 58 -0.02 1.16 -14.67
C LYS A 58 -0.16 2.05 -13.44
N PHE A 59 -0.05 1.46 -12.25
CA PHE A 59 -0.11 2.14 -10.97
C PHE A 59 1.21 1.95 -10.21
N PRO A 60 1.55 2.86 -9.28
CA PRO A 60 2.65 2.65 -8.35
C PRO A 60 2.42 1.39 -7.50
N ILE A 61 3.50 0.76 -7.06
CA ILE A 61 3.41 -0.36 -6.12
C ILE A 61 2.68 0.11 -4.85
N PRO A 62 1.57 -0.56 -4.45
CA PRO A 62 0.74 -0.10 -3.36
C PRO A 62 1.31 -0.51 -1.99
N THR A 63 0.94 0.25 -0.96
CA THR A 63 1.07 -0.18 0.44
C THR A 63 -0.13 -1.02 0.84
N CYS A 64 0.09 -2.03 1.69
CA CYS A 64 -0.97 -2.93 2.16
C CYS A 64 -1.25 -2.70 3.63
N GLU A 65 -2.47 -2.25 3.95
CA GLU A 65 -2.89 -1.97 5.32
C GLU A 65 -3.28 -3.25 6.08
N VAL A 66 -3.76 -4.27 5.36
CA VAL A 66 -4.13 -5.56 5.92
C VAL A 66 -3.04 -6.57 5.52
N ALA A 67 -2.41 -7.19 6.52
CA ALA A 67 -1.27 -8.09 6.30
C ALA A 67 -1.63 -9.37 5.53
N ALA A 68 -2.85 -9.89 5.73
CA ALA A 68 -3.34 -11.11 5.09
C ALA A 68 -4.81 -10.95 4.67
N PRO A 69 -5.11 -10.21 3.59
CA PRO A 69 -6.48 -10.06 3.11
C PRO A 69 -7.07 -11.42 2.70
N ALA A 70 -8.38 -11.60 2.91
CA ALA A 70 -9.13 -12.76 2.45
C ALA A 70 -9.51 -12.62 0.97
N PHE A 71 -9.82 -13.72 0.27
CA PHE A 71 -10.22 -13.67 -1.15
C PHE A 71 -11.45 -12.78 -1.37
N SER A 72 -12.37 -12.74 -0.41
CA SER A 72 -13.57 -11.91 -0.46
C SER A 72 -13.29 -10.40 -0.57
N SER A 73 -12.11 -9.92 -0.12
CA SER A 73 -11.75 -8.51 -0.25
C SER A 73 -11.54 -8.08 -1.70
N LEU A 74 -11.23 -9.01 -2.61
CA LEU A 74 -11.13 -8.72 -4.04
C LEU A 74 -12.48 -8.28 -4.61
N ALA A 75 -13.57 -8.93 -4.21
CA ALA A 75 -14.91 -8.58 -4.64
C ALA A 75 -15.30 -7.18 -4.14
N THR A 76 -14.97 -6.84 -2.89
CA THR A 76 -15.16 -5.49 -2.34
C THR A 76 -14.41 -4.42 -3.13
N ALA A 77 -13.23 -4.75 -3.66
CA ALA A 77 -12.45 -3.84 -4.51
C ALA A 77 -12.94 -3.75 -5.97
N GLY A 78 -13.96 -4.54 -6.35
CA GLY A 78 -14.54 -4.55 -7.70
C GLY A 78 -13.98 -5.61 -8.65
N PHE A 79 -13.15 -6.55 -8.17
CA PHE A 79 -12.52 -7.58 -9.01
C PHE A 79 -13.54 -8.38 -9.83
N ASN A 80 -14.66 -8.78 -9.23
CA ASN A 80 -15.69 -9.58 -9.91
C ASN A 80 -16.34 -8.79 -11.06
N SER A 81 -16.67 -7.52 -10.87
CA SER A 81 -17.24 -6.68 -11.93
C SER A 81 -16.22 -6.31 -13.00
N THR A 82 -14.97 -6.11 -12.62
CA THR A 82 -13.90 -5.67 -13.53
C THR A 82 -13.36 -6.82 -14.37
N CYS A 83 -13.20 -8.00 -13.79
CA CYS A 83 -12.58 -9.16 -14.45
C CYS A 83 -13.62 -10.24 -14.80
N GLY A 84 -14.57 -10.49 -13.91
CA GLY A 84 -15.55 -11.58 -13.99
C GLY A 84 -16.73 -11.37 -14.93
N SER A 85 -16.64 -10.42 -15.87
CA SER A 85 -17.68 -10.19 -16.87
C SER A 85 -17.81 -11.37 -17.85
N SER A 86 -19.02 -11.57 -18.38
CA SER A 86 -19.31 -12.60 -19.38
C SER A 86 -18.38 -12.48 -20.59
N GLY A 87 -17.83 -13.61 -21.05
CA GLY A 87 -16.87 -13.66 -22.15
C GLY A 87 -15.43 -13.28 -21.76
N CYS A 88 -15.17 -12.96 -20.49
CA CYS A 88 -13.83 -12.69 -19.96
C CYS A 88 -13.42 -13.77 -18.95
N HIS A 89 -13.72 -13.57 -17.67
CA HIS A 89 -13.36 -14.49 -16.57
C HIS A 89 -14.61 -15.03 -15.84
N ASP A 90 -15.49 -15.66 -16.63
CA ASP A 90 -16.79 -16.18 -16.21
C ASP A 90 -16.80 -17.68 -15.87
N GLY A 91 -15.66 -18.36 -15.98
CA GLY A 91 -15.56 -19.81 -15.79
C GLY A 91 -15.85 -20.65 -17.03
N THR A 92 -16.33 -20.03 -18.11
CA THR A 92 -16.56 -20.70 -19.41
C THR A 92 -15.46 -20.34 -20.40
N THR A 93 -15.08 -19.06 -20.46
CA THR A 93 -14.04 -18.57 -21.38
C THR A 93 -12.64 -18.68 -20.77
N ARG A 94 -12.52 -18.31 -19.51
CA ARG A 94 -11.29 -18.37 -18.70
C ARG A 94 -11.66 -18.80 -17.29
N TYR A 95 -10.75 -18.65 -16.33
CA TYR A 95 -11.04 -18.85 -14.92
C TYR A 95 -12.27 -18.03 -14.48
N ASN A 96 -13.01 -18.55 -13.51
CA ASN A 96 -14.10 -17.86 -12.86
C ASN A 96 -13.54 -16.93 -11.77
N ALA A 97 -13.73 -15.62 -11.93
CA ALA A 97 -13.23 -14.60 -11.00
C ALA A 97 -13.79 -14.74 -9.57
N THR A 98 -14.93 -15.41 -9.38
CA THR A 98 -15.53 -15.66 -8.06
C THR A 98 -15.08 -16.98 -7.44
N ASN A 99 -14.31 -17.80 -8.14
CA ASN A 99 -13.84 -19.09 -7.66
C ASN A 99 -12.41 -18.97 -7.13
N TYR A 100 -12.26 -19.06 -5.81
CA TYR A 100 -10.96 -18.97 -5.13
C TYR A 100 -9.89 -19.88 -5.74
N ASN A 101 -10.19 -21.17 -5.91
CA ASN A 101 -9.20 -22.15 -6.37
C ASN A 101 -8.71 -21.84 -7.78
N GLN A 102 -9.61 -21.38 -8.65
CA GLN A 102 -9.24 -21.01 -10.01
C GLN A 102 -8.41 -19.72 -10.05
N VAL A 103 -8.78 -18.68 -9.29
CA VAL A 103 -8.00 -17.42 -9.24
C VAL A 103 -6.64 -17.64 -8.59
N LYS A 104 -6.58 -18.39 -7.48
CA LYS A 104 -5.34 -18.74 -6.77
C LYS A 104 -4.34 -19.45 -7.68
N GLY A 105 -4.81 -20.25 -8.64
CA GLY A 105 -3.97 -20.94 -9.62
C GLY A 105 -3.08 -20.01 -10.48
N TYR A 106 -3.37 -18.71 -10.51
CA TYR A 106 -2.60 -17.68 -11.23
C TYR A 106 -1.72 -16.83 -10.29
N THR A 107 -1.53 -17.28 -9.05
CA THR A 107 -0.78 -16.55 -8.03
C THR A 107 0.38 -17.37 -7.50
N VAL A 108 1.46 -16.66 -7.15
CA VAL A 108 2.57 -17.14 -6.34
C VAL A 108 2.46 -16.41 -5.00
N ALA A 109 2.05 -17.14 -3.96
CA ALA A 109 1.81 -16.57 -2.64
C ALA A 109 3.03 -15.79 -2.12
N GLY A 110 2.81 -14.59 -1.59
CA GLY A 110 3.85 -13.69 -1.12
C GLY A 110 4.64 -12.98 -2.23
N SER A 111 4.39 -13.28 -3.50
CA SER A 111 5.14 -12.75 -4.64
C SER A 111 4.21 -12.19 -5.74
N PRO A 112 3.65 -10.97 -5.55
CA PRO A 112 2.74 -10.37 -6.53
C PRO A 112 3.38 -10.20 -7.91
N THR A 113 4.62 -9.70 -7.98
CA THR A 113 5.29 -9.37 -9.25
C THR A 113 5.68 -10.58 -10.09
N THR A 114 5.65 -11.79 -9.53
CA THR A 114 5.86 -13.05 -10.27
C THR A 114 4.56 -13.77 -10.59
N SER A 115 3.43 -13.29 -10.05
CA SER A 115 2.11 -13.86 -10.27
C SER A 115 1.55 -13.45 -11.63
N SER A 116 1.08 -14.42 -12.41
CA SER A 116 0.51 -14.15 -13.75
C SER A 116 -0.74 -13.27 -13.65
N LEU A 117 -1.54 -13.40 -12.58
CA LEU A 117 -2.69 -12.54 -12.33
C LEU A 117 -2.28 -11.06 -12.23
N TYR A 118 -1.33 -10.74 -11.35
CA TYR A 118 -0.92 -9.35 -11.11
C TYR A 118 -0.11 -8.77 -12.28
N THR A 119 0.77 -9.56 -12.89
CA THR A 119 1.56 -9.10 -14.06
C THR A 119 0.68 -8.80 -15.27
N ALA A 120 -0.31 -9.66 -15.57
CA ALA A 120 -1.30 -9.38 -16.61
C ALA A 120 -2.10 -8.12 -16.28
N GLN A 121 -2.45 -7.95 -15.00
CA GLN A 121 -3.27 -6.85 -14.53
C GLN A 121 -2.56 -5.49 -14.51
N SER A 122 -1.29 -5.46 -14.09
CA SER A 122 -0.58 -4.22 -13.80
C SER A 122 0.24 -3.73 -14.99
N THR A 123 0.87 -4.65 -15.74
CA THR A 123 1.76 -4.33 -16.87
C THR A 123 1.36 -4.97 -18.19
N GLY A 124 0.47 -5.96 -18.16
CA GLY A 124 0.13 -6.78 -19.32
C GLY A 124 -1.09 -6.31 -20.09
N SER A 125 -1.67 -7.22 -20.87
CA SER A 125 -2.83 -6.95 -21.73
C SER A 125 -4.09 -6.55 -20.97
N MET A 126 -4.17 -6.82 -19.66
CA MET A 126 -5.33 -6.46 -18.83
C MET A 126 -5.19 -5.11 -18.13
N ALA A 127 -4.05 -4.42 -18.27
CA ALA A 127 -3.80 -3.12 -17.63
C ALA A 127 -4.82 -2.05 -18.03
N VAL A 128 -5.29 -2.07 -19.29
CA VAL A 128 -6.30 -1.11 -19.75
C VAL A 128 -7.67 -1.34 -19.10
N ASN A 129 -7.96 -2.57 -18.68
CA ASN A 129 -9.28 -2.99 -18.17
C ASN A 129 -9.41 -2.91 -16.64
N THR A 130 -8.50 -2.22 -15.95
CA THR A 130 -8.50 -2.14 -14.48
C THR A 130 -8.33 -0.75 -13.92
N ASN A 131 -8.50 -0.65 -12.62
CA ASN A 131 -8.35 0.55 -11.83
C ASN A 131 -7.42 0.31 -10.63
N GLN A 132 -7.03 1.38 -9.97
CA GLN A 132 -6.08 1.34 -8.86
C GLN A 132 -6.59 0.52 -7.67
N SER A 133 -7.90 0.48 -7.43
CA SER A 133 -8.50 -0.29 -6.33
C SER A 133 -8.34 -1.79 -6.55
N VAL A 134 -8.64 -2.28 -7.75
CA VAL A 134 -8.49 -3.70 -8.13
C VAL A 134 -7.03 -4.11 -8.15
N ASP A 135 -6.16 -3.30 -8.77
CA ASP A 135 -4.71 -3.55 -8.81
C ASP A 135 -4.11 -3.65 -7.38
N LYS A 136 -4.45 -2.70 -6.51
CA LYS A 136 -4.05 -2.71 -5.09
C LYS A 136 -4.56 -3.95 -4.36
N ALA A 137 -5.83 -4.28 -4.51
CA ALA A 137 -6.42 -5.42 -3.82
C ALA A 137 -5.77 -6.74 -4.24
N ILE A 138 -5.53 -6.94 -5.55
CA ILE A 138 -4.82 -8.12 -6.06
C ILE A 138 -3.40 -8.18 -5.51
N TYR A 139 -2.65 -7.07 -5.58
CA TYR A 139 -1.29 -7.02 -5.05
C TYR A 139 -1.24 -7.42 -3.58
N CYS A 140 -2.07 -6.78 -2.75
CA CYS A 140 -2.05 -7.00 -1.30
C CYS A 140 -2.58 -8.37 -0.90
N TRP A 141 -3.58 -8.90 -1.61
CA TRP A 141 -4.07 -10.26 -1.38
C TRP A 141 -2.99 -11.30 -1.69
N ILE A 142 -2.27 -11.16 -2.81
CA ILE A 142 -1.17 -12.07 -3.17
C ILE A 142 -0.02 -11.92 -2.17
N LEU A 143 0.38 -10.68 -1.85
CA LEU A 143 1.45 -10.40 -0.89
C LEU A 143 1.15 -11.03 0.47
N GLY A 144 -0.11 -10.98 0.91
CA GLY A 144 -0.59 -11.60 2.13
C GLY A 144 -0.75 -13.12 2.07
N GLY A 145 -0.44 -13.77 0.95
CA GLY A 145 -0.41 -15.23 0.82
C GLY A 145 -1.53 -15.87 -0.01
N SER A 146 -2.33 -15.08 -0.73
CA SER A 146 -3.47 -15.58 -1.52
C SER A 146 -4.47 -16.39 -0.68
N ASN A 147 -4.85 -15.84 0.48
CA ASN A 147 -5.73 -16.52 1.45
C ASN A 147 -7.16 -16.70 0.90
N PRO A 148 -7.88 -17.77 1.30
CA PRO A 148 -9.28 -17.96 0.95
C PRO A 148 -10.22 -16.87 1.50
#